data_AF-A0A967TKC9-F1
#
_entry.id   AF-A0A967TKC9-F1
#
_cell.length_a   1.000
_cell.length_b   1.000
_cell.length_c   1.000
_cell.angle_alpha   90.00
_cell.angle_beta   90.00
_cell.angle_gamma   90.00
#
_symmetry.space_group_name_H-M   'P 1'
#
loop_
_entity.id
_entity.type
_entity.pdbx_description
1 polymer ?
#
loop_
_entity_poly.entity_id
_entity_poly.type
_entity_poly.pdbx_seq_one_letter_code
_entity_poly.pdbx_strand_id
1 'polypeptide(L)' 'SLAQLRNIPLHELKIDRSFVNNILEEKQNEAIVRSTIDLAHNMGLEVCAEGVENEETLRYLAGL' A
#
# COMPACT_ATOMS: atom_id res chain seq x y z
N SER A 1 10.80 -10.06 2.76
CA SER A 1 11.45 -9.08 3.65
C SER A 1 11.98 -7.92 2.83
N LEU A 2 12.14 -6.72 3.40
CA LEU A 2 12.63 -5.53 2.67
C LEU A 2 13.99 -5.77 1.98
N ALA A 3 14.86 -6.59 2.57
CA ALA A 3 16.14 -6.96 1.98
C ALA A 3 16.01 -7.66 0.61
N GLN A 4 14.89 -8.34 0.34
CA GLN A 4 14.63 -8.98 -0.96
C GLN A 4 14.28 -7.97 -2.04
N LEU A 5 13.63 -6.84 -1.69
CA LEU A 5 13.24 -5.80 -2.65
C LEU A 5 14.46 -5.16 -3.33
N ARG A 6 15.62 -5.13 -2.66
CA ARG A 6 16.84 -4.52 -3.20
C ARG A 6 17.43 -5.26 -4.41
N ASN A 7 17.23 -6.57 -4.51
CA ASN A 7 17.98 -7.43 -5.43
C ASN A 7 17.11 -8.01 -6.56
N ILE A 8 15.84 -7.61 -6.64
CA ILE A 8 14.89 -8.14 -7.62
C ILE A 8 14.42 -6.96 -8.50
N PRO A 9 14.40 -7.11 -9.84
CA PRO A 9 13.88 -6.09 -10.74
C PRO A 9 12.35 -6.05 -10.65
N LEU A 10 11.85 -5.41 -9.60
CA LEU A 10 10.43 -5.19 -9.37
C LEU A 10 9.99 -3.93 -10.11
N HIS A 11 8.74 -3.94 -10.56
CA HIS A 11 8.10 -2.78 -11.19
C HIS A 11 6.89 -2.32 -10.37
N GLU A 12 6.32 -3.20 -9.54
CA GLU A 12 5.11 -2.96 -8.76
C GLU A 12 5.25 -3.59 -7.35
N LEU A 13 4.69 -2.90 -6.35
CA LEU A 13 4.48 -3.41 -5.01
C LEU A 13 2.97 -3.49 -4.72
N LYS A 14 2.50 -4.69 -4.35
CA LYS A 14 1.08 -4.91 -4.01
C LYS A 14 0.88 -4.89 -2.50
N ILE A 15 -0.18 -4.20 -2.07
CA ILE A 15 -0.63 -4.13 -0.68
C ILE A 15 -1.84 -5.06 -0.55
N ASP A 16 -1.67 -6.13 0.24
CA ASP A 16 -2.70 -7.14 0.42
C ASP A 16 -3.98 -6.54 1.05
N ARG A 17 -5.13 -7.07 0.63
CA ARG A 17 -6.45 -6.65 1.11
C ARG A 17 -6.59 -6.66 2.64
N SER A 18 -5.86 -7.51 3.36
CA SER A 18 -5.92 -7.55 4.82
C SER A 18 -5.49 -6.24 5.48
N PHE A 19 -4.65 -5.43 4.83
CA PHE A 19 -4.26 -4.10 5.30
C PHE A 19 -5.12 -2.97 4.72
N VAL A 20 -5.74 -3.19 3.55
CA VAL A 20 -6.63 -2.22 2.92
C VAL A 20 -8.01 -2.24 3.59
N ASN A 21 -8.45 -3.42 4.02
CA ASN A 21 -9.65 -3.59 4.82
C ASN A 21 -9.52 -2.80 6.13
N ASN A 22 -10.59 -2.11 6.51
CA ASN A 22 -10.67 -1.30 7.72
C ASN A 22 -9.58 -0.21 7.84
N ILE A 23 -8.93 0.21 6.74
CA ILE A 23 -7.87 1.23 6.78
C ILE A 23 -8.31 2.55 7.42
N LEU A 24 -9.60 2.88 7.33
CA LEU A 24 -10.20 4.08 7.92
C LEU A 24 -10.49 3.93 9.42
N GLU A 25 -10.52 2.70 9.92
CA GLU A 25 -10.93 2.36 11.29
C GLU A 25 -9.73 1.94 12.14
N GLU A 26 -8.73 1.32 11.52
CA GLU A 26 -7.56 0.76 12.17
C GLU A 26 -6.28 1.54 11.83
N LYS A 27 -5.86 2.40 12.77
CA LYS A 27 -4.64 3.23 12.63
C LYS A 27 -3.37 2.43 12.31
N GLN A 28 -3.31 1.18 12.75
CA GLN A 28 -2.16 0.31 12.46
C GLN A 28 -2.12 -0.06 10.97
N ASN A 29 -3.27 -0.44 10.39
CA ASN A 29 -3.38 -0.74 8.96
C ASN A 29 -3.08 0.52 8.15
N GLU A 30 -3.65 1.65 8.54
CA GLU A 30 -3.38 2.96 7.95
C GLU A 30 -1.87 3.28 7.90
N ALA A 31 -1.16 3.10 9.01
CA ALA A 31 0.27 3.36 9.10
C ALA A 31 1.09 2.41 8.21
N ILE A 32 0.71 1.12 8.14
CA ILE A 32 1.37 0.13 7.29
C ILE A 32 1.17 0.45 5.82
N VAL A 33 -0.06 0.74 5.39
CA VAL A 33 -0.39 1.07 4.00
C VAL A 33 0.37 2.30 3.55
N ARG A 34 0.31 3.40 4.32
CA ARG A 34 1.03 4.64 3.98
C ARG A 34 2.55 4.44 3.92
N SER A 35 3.13 3.76 4.91
CA SER A 35 4.59 3.48 4.90
C SER A 35 4.99 2.62 3.70
N THR A 36 4.11 1.73 3.25
CA THR A 36 4.35 0.87 2.09
C THR A 36 4.25 1.65 0.77
N ILE A 37 3.28 2.57 0.66
CA ILE A 37 3.17 3.50 -0.47
C ILE A 37 4.42 4.39 -0.55
N ASP A 38 4.81 5.01 0.56
CA ASP A 38 6.00 5.86 0.63
C ASP A 38 7.26 5.08 0.23
N LEU A 39 7.41 3.85 0.70
CA LEU A 39 8.51 2.98 0.32
C LEU A 39 8.50 2.68 -1.18
N ALA A 40 7.36 2.28 -1.74
CA ALA A 40 7.23 1.95 -3.16
C ALA A 40 7.64 3.15 -4.03
N HIS A 41 7.09 4.34 -3.75
CA HIS A 41 7.41 5.56 -4.47
C HIS A 41 8.88 5.96 -4.34
N ASN A 42 9.46 5.86 -3.14
CA ASN A 42 10.89 6.13 -2.93
C ASN A 42 11.81 5.16 -3.69
N MET A 43 11.32 3.96 -4.00
CA MET A 43 12.02 2.97 -4.81
C MET A 43 11.71 3.07 -6.32
N GLY A 44 10.85 4.00 -6.73
CA GLY A 44 10.41 4.15 -8.13
C GLY A 44 9.50 3.02 -8.61
N LEU A 45 8.80 2.35 -7.69
CA LEU A 45 7.87 1.26 -7.99
C LEU A 45 6.44 1.81 -8.11
N GLU A 46 5.65 1.17 -8.97
CA GLU A 46 4.18 1.31 -8.94
C GLU A 46 3.62 0.65 -7.68
N VAL A 47 2.46 1.09 -7.22
CA VAL A 47 1.79 0.52 -6.05
C VAL A 47 0.34 0.17 -6.37
N CYS A 48 -0.09 -1.02 -5.94
CA CYS A 48 -1.46 -1.49 -6.10
C CYS A 48 -2.05 -1.89 -4.74
N ALA A 49 -3.13 -1.22 -4.32
CA ALA A 49 -3.92 -1.60 -3.16
C ALA A 49 -5.01 -2.60 -3.56
N GLU A 50 -4.98 -3.81 -3.02
CA GLU A 50 -5.96 -4.85 -3.31
C GLU A 50 -7.18 -4.77 -2.40
N GLY A 51 -8.37 -5.16 -2.90
CA GLY A 51 -9.57 -5.28 -2.06
C GLY A 51 -10.25 -3.95 -1.71
N VAL A 52 -10.11 -2.92 -2.54
CA VAL A 52 -10.88 -1.68 -2.40
C VAL A 52 -12.35 -1.95 -2.79
N GLU A 53 -13.21 -2.11 -1.79
CA GLU A 53 -14.63 -2.48 -1.99
C GLU A 53 -15.62 -1.32 -1.79
N ASN A 54 -15.15 -0.14 -1.37
CA ASN A 54 -15.99 1.03 -1.13
C ASN A 54 -15.32 2.35 -1.53
N GLU A 55 -16.15 3.36 -1.77
CA GLU A 55 -15.71 4.67 -2.28
C GLU A 55 -15.01 5.57 -1.26
N GLU A 56 -15.19 5.33 0.04
CA GLU A 56 -14.46 6.08 1.06
C GLU A 56 -13.00 5.63 1.10
N THR A 57 -12.76 4.31 1.07
CA THR A 57 -11.41 3.74 0.95
C THR A 57 -10.74 4.18 -0.36
N LEU A 58 -11.44 4.16 -1.50
CA LEU A 58 -10.87 4.62 -2.77
C LEU A 58 -10.42 6.08 -2.70
N ARG A 59 -11.31 6.97 -2.24
CA ARG A 59 -11.00 8.41 -2.13
C ARG A 59 -9.88 8.69 -1.15
N TYR A 60 -9.84 7.95 -0.04
CA TYR A 60 -8.76 8.07 0.94
C TYR A 60 -7.41 7.69 0.31
N LEU A 61 -7.33 6.52 -0.33
CA LEU A 61 -6.09 6.04 -0.95
C LEU A 61 -5.64 6.93 -2.12
N ALA A 62 -6.58 7.45 -2.92
CA ALA A 62 -6.27 8.38 -4.01
C ALA A 62 -5.76 9.75 -3.55
N GLY A 63 -5.92 10.07 -2.26
CA GLY A 63 -5.41 11.29 -1.64
C GLY A 63 -4.07 11.12 -0.91
N LEU A 64 -3.52 9.90 -0.86
CA LEU A 64 -2.17 9.61 -0.36
C LEU A 64 -1.14 9.81 -1.48
#